data_AF-A0A1N6EVE5-F1
#
_entry.id   AF-A0A1N6EVE5-F1
#
_cell.length_a   1.000
_cell.length_b   1.000
_cell.length_c   1.000
_cell.angle_alpha   90.00
_cell.angle_beta   90.00
_cell.angle_gamma   90.00
#
_symmetry.space_group_name_H-M   'P 1'
#
loop_
_entity.id
_entity.type
_entity.pdbx_description
1 polymer ?
#
loop_
_entity_poly.entity_id
_entity_poly.type
_entity_poly.pdbx_seq_one_letter_code
_entity_poly.pdbx_strand_id
1 'polypeptide(L)'
;MAGATSGQVSEAPDAVPSVESSWFEGRWTFADENCDLPSNWTLIGGGNFVSEDLTGTWQWDGEKLVLNLVDLALDEETGEAGGRFQMEGPVMVVGSDQITLFVEPDIYILNRCPS
;
A
#
# COMPACT_ATOMS: atom_id res chain seq x y z
N MET A 1 9.47 -37.95 -44.46
CA MET A 1 8.50 -37.88 -43.35
C MET A 1 8.80 -36.59 -42.60
N ALA A 2 7.92 -35.60 -42.72
CA ALA A 2 7.98 -34.37 -41.95
C ALA A 2 6.79 -34.43 -40.97
N GLY A 3 7.06 -34.25 -39.69
CA GLY A 3 6.05 -34.15 -38.63
C GLY A 3 6.57 -33.17 -37.60
N ALA A 4 5.98 -31.98 -37.60
CA ALA A 4 6.32 -30.86 -36.75
C ALA A 4 5.60 -30.92 -35.39
N THR A 5 6.27 -30.35 -34.38
CA THR A 5 5.78 -29.52 -33.26
C THR A 5 4.59 -29.98 -32.40
N SER A 6 4.78 -29.88 -31.09
CA SER A 6 3.85 -29.16 -30.23
C SER A 6 4.59 -28.69 -28.99
N GLY A 7 4.69 -27.37 -28.86
CA GLY A 7 5.26 -26.68 -27.72
C GLY A 7 4.44 -26.95 -26.47
N GLN A 8 5.15 -27.12 -25.36
CA GLN A 8 4.54 -27.14 -24.05
C GLN A 8 4.08 -25.71 -23.74
N VAL A 9 2.79 -25.57 -23.52
CA VAL A 9 2.15 -24.36 -23.00
C VAL A 9 2.80 -24.02 -21.65
N SER A 10 3.59 -22.95 -21.62
CA SER A 10 3.94 -22.29 -20.37
C SER A 10 2.69 -21.53 -19.94
N GLU A 11 1.93 -22.11 -19.01
CA GLU A 11 0.93 -21.37 -18.25
C GLU A 11 1.66 -20.19 -17.58
N ALA A 12 1.40 -18.98 -18.08
CA ALA A 12 1.80 -17.76 -17.42
C ALA A 12 1.08 -17.70 -16.06
N PRO A 13 1.73 -17.29 -14.97
CA PRO A 13 1.03 -17.08 -13.71
C PRO A 13 -0.12 -16.11 -13.95
N ASP A 14 -1.30 -16.49 -13.49
CA ASP A 14 -2.54 -15.72 -13.57
C ASP A 14 -2.26 -14.24 -13.31
N ALA A 15 -2.71 -13.40 -14.25
CA ALA A 15 -2.71 -11.96 -14.07
C ALA A 15 -3.39 -11.63 -12.75
N VAL A 16 -2.69 -10.89 -11.88
CA VAL A 16 -3.29 -10.30 -10.68
C VAL A 16 -4.55 -9.58 -11.15
N PRO A 17 -5.75 -9.87 -10.59
CA PRO A 17 -6.94 -9.13 -10.99
C PRO A 17 -6.63 -7.64 -10.87
N SER A 18 -7.04 -6.85 -11.86
CA SER A 18 -6.97 -5.39 -11.78
C SER A 18 -7.89 -4.95 -10.64
N VAL A 19 -7.35 -4.91 -9.44
CA VAL A 19 -8.06 -4.51 -8.24
C VAL A 19 -8.33 -3.02 -8.35
N GLU A 20 -9.60 -2.64 -8.32
CA GLU A 20 -10.01 -1.24 -8.36
C GLU A 20 -9.38 -0.46 -7.20
N SER A 21 -9.01 0.80 -7.44
CA SER A 21 -8.39 1.65 -6.40
C SER A 21 -9.22 1.73 -5.12
N SER A 22 -10.54 1.71 -5.25
CA SER A 22 -11.48 1.72 -4.13
C SER A 22 -11.36 0.49 -3.22
N TRP A 23 -10.84 -0.63 -3.71
CA TRP A 23 -10.56 -1.80 -2.87
C TRP A 23 -9.47 -1.51 -1.85
N PHE A 24 -8.65 -0.48 -2.00
CA PHE A 24 -7.64 -0.11 -1.00
C PHE A 24 -8.19 0.85 0.06
N GLU A 25 -9.39 1.40 -0.14
CA GLU A 25 -10.02 2.30 0.81
C GLU A 25 -10.34 1.59 2.13
N GLY A 26 -10.08 2.24 3.26
CA GLY A 26 -10.33 1.71 4.59
C GLY A 26 -9.14 1.84 5.50
N ARG A 27 -9.26 1.19 6.67
CA ARG A 27 -8.25 1.21 7.72
C ARG A 27 -7.38 -0.02 7.63
N TRP A 28 -6.07 0.18 7.77
CA TRP A 28 -5.03 -0.82 7.65
C TRP A 28 -4.10 -0.73 8.85
N THR A 29 -3.65 -1.89 9.34
CA THR A 29 -2.71 -2.02 10.45
C THR A 29 -1.49 -2.80 9.98
N PHE A 30 -0.32 -2.56 10.57
CA PHE A 30 0.85 -3.39 10.30
C PHE A 30 0.62 -4.82 10.77
N ALA A 31 1.24 -5.80 10.10
CA ALA A 31 0.96 -7.21 10.35
C ALA A 31 1.21 -7.67 11.81
N ASP A 32 2.15 -7.02 12.50
CA ASP A 32 2.50 -7.27 13.89
C ASP A 32 1.74 -6.35 14.88
N GLU A 33 0.83 -5.51 14.39
CA GLU A 33 0.04 -4.56 15.17
C GLU A 33 -1.45 -4.96 15.25
N ASN A 34 -2.22 -4.18 16.01
CA ASN A 34 -3.66 -4.35 16.14
C ASN A 34 -4.44 -3.14 15.63
N CYS A 35 -5.70 -3.39 15.27
CA CYS A 35 -6.60 -2.38 14.75
C CYS A 35 -7.07 -1.34 15.78
N ASP A 36 -6.67 -1.44 17.04
CA ASP A 36 -7.01 -0.45 18.06
C ASP A 36 -5.95 0.65 18.15
N LEU A 37 -4.79 0.48 17.50
CA LEU A 37 -3.73 1.48 17.55
C LEU A 37 -4.04 2.74 16.73
N PRO A 38 -3.59 3.91 17.22
CA PRO A 38 -3.71 5.17 16.49
C PRO A 38 -2.76 5.25 15.28
N SER A 39 -1.67 4.46 15.27
CA SER A 39 -0.70 4.31 14.16
C SER A 39 -1.30 3.75 12.85
N ASN A 40 -2.54 3.23 12.90
CA ASN A 40 -3.21 2.62 11.76
C ASN A 40 -3.40 3.60 10.58
N TRP A 41 -3.16 3.10 9.37
CA TRP A 41 -3.26 3.86 8.14
C TRP A 41 -4.70 3.87 7.63
N THR A 42 -5.24 5.03 7.30
CA THR A 42 -6.57 5.16 6.72
C THR A 42 -6.47 5.75 5.32
N LEU A 43 -6.79 4.92 4.32
CA LEU A 43 -6.91 5.33 2.92
C LEU A 43 -8.36 5.72 2.65
N ILE A 44 -8.62 7.01 2.52
CA ILE A 44 -9.97 7.55 2.36
C ILE A 44 -10.27 7.71 0.87
N GLY A 45 -11.48 7.32 0.45
CA GLY A 45 -11.95 7.50 -0.92
C GLY A 45 -11.83 8.95 -1.39
N GLY A 46 -11.39 9.10 -2.64
CA GLY A 46 -11.00 10.40 -3.21
C GLY A 46 -9.54 10.79 -2.94
N GLY A 47 -8.74 9.92 -2.31
CA GLY A 47 -7.28 10.05 -2.28
C GLY A 47 -6.68 10.73 -1.05
N ASN A 48 -7.40 10.80 0.08
CA ASN A 48 -6.85 11.35 1.33
C ASN A 48 -6.27 10.25 2.22
N PHE A 49 -5.17 10.54 2.92
CA PHE A 49 -4.50 9.65 3.85
C PHE A 49 -4.47 10.24 5.26
N VAL A 50 -4.71 9.41 6.28
CA VAL A 50 -4.62 9.79 7.70
C VAL A 50 -4.09 8.64 8.56
N SER A 51 -3.17 8.93 9.48
CA SER A 51 -2.82 8.16 10.67
C SER A 51 -2.62 9.13 11.86
N GLU A 52 -2.20 8.64 13.03
CA GLU A 52 -1.89 9.49 14.20
C GLU A 52 -0.88 10.59 13.87
N ASP A 53 0.27 10.20 13.33
CA ASP A 53 1.40 11.09 13.11
C ASP A 53 1.49 11.59 11.67
N LEU A 54 0.69 11.08 10.74
CA LEU A 54 0.82 11.40 9.32
C LEU A 54 -0.51 11.80 8.70
N THR A 55 -0.48 12.84 7.86
CA THR A 55 -1.60 13.17 6.96
C THR A 55 -1.09 13.35 5.54
N GLY A 56 -1.95 13.21 4.54
CA GLY A 56 -1.49 13.36 3.17
C GLY A 56 -2.50 12.95 2.12
N THR A 57 -1.97 12.60 0.96
CA THR A 57 -2.74 12.03 -0.15
C THR A 57 -2.16 10.70 -0.61
N TRP A 58 -3.02 9.88 -1.20
CA TRP A 58 -2.64 8.63 -1.83
C TRP A 58 -3.25 8.53 -3.22
N GLN A 59 -2.53 7.91 -4.15
CA GLN A 59 -2.98 7.65 -5.50
C GLN A 59 -2.27 6.44 -6.10
N TRP A 60 -2.85 5.87 -7.16
CA TRP A 60 -2.21 4.84 -7.97
C TRP A 60 -1.45 5.47 -9.14
N ASP A 61 -0.22 5.00 -9.35
CA ASP A 61 0.54 5.23 -10.58
C ASP A 61 0.96 3.87 -11.16
N GLY A 62 0.14 3.35 -12.08
CA GLY A 62 0.28 1.99 -12.58
C GLY A 62 0.11 0.97 -11.46
N GLU A 63 1.16 0.22 -11.14
CA GLU A 63 1.20 -0.79 -10.08
C GLU A 63 1.71 -0.25 -8.74
N LYS A 64 2.05 1.05 -8.68
CA LYS A 64 2.60 1.69 -7.49
C LYS A 64 1.54 2.46 -6.70
N LEU A 65 1.57 2.30 -5.38
CA LEU A 65 0.91 3.21 -4.46
C LEU A 65 1.86 4.38 -4.18
N VAL A 66 1.41 5.60 -4.44
CA VAL A 66 2.16 6.83 -4.16
C VAL A 66 1.48 7.57 -3.00
N LEU A 67 2.22 7.78 -1.93
CA LEU A 67 1.81 8.48 -0.71
C LEU A 67 2.59 9.79 -0.60
N ASN A 68 1.89 10.93 -0.54
CA ASN A 68 2.49 12.23 -0.28
C ASN A 68 2.10 12.66 1.13
N LEU A 69 3.04 12.53 2.08
CA LEU A 69 2.76 12.63 3.49
C LEU A 69 3.39 13.87 4.13
N VAL A 70 2.75 14.32 5.19
CA VAL A 70 3.19 15.37 6.09
C VAL A 70 3.25 14.75 7.46
N ASP A 71 4.43 14.81 8.07
CA ASP A 71 4.63 14.42 9.46
C ASP A 71 4.02 15.48 10.40
N LEU A 72 3.18 15.03 11.30
CA LEU A 72 2.47 15.82 12.30
C LEU A 72 3.24 15.86 13.62
N ALA A 73 4.27 15.03 13.80
CA ALA A 73 5.18 15.13 14.92
C ALA A 73 5.84 16.51 14.92
N LEU A 74 5.80 17.18 16.07
CA LEU A 74 6.51 18.43 16.26
C LEU A 74 7.97 18.12 16.56
N ASP A 75 8.87 18.79 15.88
CA ASP A 75 10.28 18.76 16.27
C ASP A 75 10.43 19.42 17.66
N GLU A 76 10.96 18.67 18.62
CA GLU A 76 11.03 19.10 20.03
C GLU A 76 11.98 20.29 20.25
N GLU A 77 12.92 20.54 19.33
CA GLU A 77 13.90 21.63 19.41
C GLU A 77 13.36 22.95 18.82
N THR A 78 12.59 22.87 17.74
CA THR A 78 12.14 24.01 16.94
C THR A 78 10.65 24.31 17.08
N GLY A 79 9.85 23.30 17.47
CA GLY A 79 8.39 23.39 17.52
C GLY A 79 7.73 23.45 16.14
N GLU A 80 8.47 23.17 15.06
CA GLU A 80 7.94 23.12 13.71
C GLU A 80 7.26 21.76 13.44
N ALA A 81 6.21 21.77 12.61
CA ALA A 81 5.61 20.54 12.12
C ALA A 81 6.63 19.75 11.28
N GLY A 82 6.57 18.43 11.38
CA GLY A 82 7.48 17.53 10.70
C GLY A 82 7.52 17.70 9.18
N GLY A 83 8.53 17.06 8.59
CA GLY A 83 8.84 17.19 7.17
C GLY A 83 7.73 16.70 6.24
N ARG A 84 7.74 17.21 5.01
CA ARG A 84 6.97 16.63 3.90
C ARG A 84 7.83 15.58 3.21
N PHE A 85 7.27 14.42 2.95
CA PHE A 85 7.97 13.35 2.27
C PHE A 85 7.03 12.55 1.36
N GLN A 86 7.60 11.75 0.47
CA GLN A 86 6.87 10.89 -0.43
C GLN A 86 7.35 9.46 -0.24
N MET A 87 6.40 8.53 -0.18
CA MET A 87 6.67 7.09 -0.26
C MET A 87 6.01 6.56 -1.52
N GLU A 88 6.72 5.78 -2.30
CA GLU A 88 6.16 5.10 -3.46
C GLU A 88 6.70 3.68 -3.57
N GLY A 89 5.84 2.76 -4.00
CA GLY A 89 6.21 1.36 -4.07
C GLY A 89 5.17 0.51 -4.76
N PRO A 90 5.56 -0.58 -5.44
CA PRO A 90 4.60 -1.55 -5.93
C PRO A 90 3.85 -2.18 -4.76
N VAL A 91 2.60 -2.56 -5.01
CA VAL A 91 1.76 -3.25 -4.03
C VAL A 91 1.40 -4.64 -4.53
N MET A 92 1.55 -5.63 -3.66
CA MET A 92 1.09 -7.00 -3.89
C MET A 92 -0.10 -7.27 -2.98
N VAL A 93 -1.22 -7.70 -3.55
CA VAL A 93 -2.38 -8.16 -2.78
C VAL A 93 -2.18 -9.62 -2.38
N VAL A 94 -2.18 -9.89 -1.07
CA VAL A 94 -1.99 -11.22 -0.50
C VAL A 94 -3.31 -11.63 0.16
N GLY A 95 -4.18 -12.30 -0.59
CA GLY A 95 -5.49 -12.71 -0.08
C GLY A 95 -6.54 -11.59 -0.08
N SER A 96 -7.56 -11.72 0.78
CA SER A 96 -8.74 -10.85 0.78
C SER A 96 -8.57 -9.52 1.50
N ASP A 97 -7.60 -9.44 2.39
CA ASP A 97 -7.51 -8.44 3.45
C ASP A 97 -6.06 -8.12 3.83
N GLN A 98 -5.08 -8.54 3.03
CA GLN A 98 -3.68 -8.22 3.26
C GLN A 98 -3.02 -7.69 1.99
N ILE A 99 -2.12 -6.73 2.17
CA ILE A 99 -1.24 -6.22 1.13
C ILE A 99 0.20 -6.18 1.62
N THR A 100 1.12 -6.25 0.67
CA THR A 100 2.54 -5.96 0.86
C THR A 100 2.91 -4.77 -0.02
N LEU A 101 3.35 -3.69 0.61
CA LEU A 101 3.87 -2.48 -0.04
C LEU A 101 5.40 -2.49 0.03
N PHE A 102 6.06 -2.37 -1.11
CA PHE A 102 7.53 -2.40 -1.20
C PHE A 102 8.08 -0.99 -1.42
N VAL A 103 8.60 -0.34 -0.38
CA VAL A 103 9.22 0.99 -0.48
C VAL A 103 10.69 0.83 -0.13
N GLU A 104 11.55 0.61 -1.12
CA GLU A 104 12.94 0.24 -0.87
C GLU A 104 13.66 1.22 0.07
N PRO A 105 14.38 0.72 1.09
CA PRO A 105 14.70 -0.69 1.38
C PRO A 105 13.64 -1.44 2.21
N ASP A 106 12.54 -0.78 2.58
CA ASP A 106 11.54 -1.27 3.52
C ASP A 106 10.40 -2.05 2.84
N ILE A 107 9.81 -2.97 3.60
CA ILE A 107 8.65 -3.76 3.19
C ILE A 107 7.58 -3.63 4.27
N TYR A 108 6.42 -3.10 3.90
CA TYR A 108 5.30 -2.92 4.80
C TYR A 108 4.23 -3.97 4.51
N ILE A 109 3.96 -4.83 5.48
CA ILE A 109 2.85 -5.80 5.42
C ILE A 109 1.69 -5.21 6.21
N LEU A 110 0.56 -5.03 5.53
CA LEU A 110 -0.62 -4.38 6.08
C LEU A 110 -1.82 -5.32 6.02
N ASN A 111 -2.52 -5.45 7.14
CA ASN A 111 -3.80 -6.15 7.25
C ASN A 111 -4.94 -5.13 7.32
N ARG A 112 -6.04 -5.39 6.63
CA ARG A 112 -7.25 -4.58 6.69
C ARG A 112 -7.93 -4.76 8.03
N CYS A 113 -8.30 -3.66 8.65
CA CYS A 113 -9.07 -3.67 9.87
C CYS A 113 -10.54 -3.98 9.60
N PRO A 114 -11.17 -4.83 10.45
CA PRO A 114 -12.60 -5.03 10.39
C PRO A 114 -13.32 -3.72 10.72
N SER A 115 -14.35 -3.44 9.93
CA SER A 115 -15.28 -2.31 10.09
C SER A 115 -16.23 -2.51 11.28
#